data_AF-A0A6H1JUW5-F1
#
_entry.id   AF-A0A6H1JUW5-F1
#
_cell.length_a   1.000
_cell.length_b   1.000
_cell.length_c   1.000
_cell.angle_alpha   90.00
_cell.angle_beta   90.00
_cell.angle_gamma   90.00
#
_symmetry.space_group_name_H-M   'P 1'
#
loop_
_entity.id
_entity.type
_entity.pdbx_description
1 polymer ?
#
loop_
_entity_poly.entity_id
_entity_poly.type
_entity_poly.pdbx_seq_one_letter_code
_entity_poly.pdbx_strand_id
1 'polypeptide(L)'
;MSTTTPTAAPPGTAATAQTPPPRPAGWRPSATYPEPPEGRPGVSRLESFIDAMIDMGQTGQIFGEHGIGKTATFFSHLPAAYPDAELVFVPAANLTPDDLLANAPVRDATTGELVLRQLVMSQLRPGKPFVLLIDDSLQAGATIQSQLMQIACNWTLGEYDLRELGCIGVFLTDNESLAETAARRSDLAVLDRMVTIRITAYDTSWRQQLAAKYRDWNLREVFTLWATLAPALRELLSPRTLDHILANAREGFPLRWGLPLVNGERLRLAEQKDNGRPGKDRTTEVLDRIAAAVGAANPAALPDPVRAVVRAALRNRWSVLLQGPPGCGKTELVRETVREGLDGREPLYFSMPVTNVEDLCAPIPTTDGSLDNLLAGSFLGPEPKAIVWDEYNRPKDKAAFAKLMEITQEWSLAGRRVENLRAQIAVQNPPYHLGRKLLVARNNIAQATRFTVSLTVEPGDIPANEWLIAKYGAVAETVLEWWKHDIDEDGRAWITKRTLERLIKLHQRGLPLEMGTVYLGDGEYAPVSLTALLDRLSNRPVTGLRELAQDVDAWEARLRTAAHASSEGSNDSDLVHQVLANAELTQLKQHQAAVARLVALLPPKLRSTYLVGASSEVQRFWIEVFALIPRG
;
A
#
# COMPACT_ATOMS: atom_id res chain seq x y z
N MET A 1 59.86 17.34 -71.73
CA MET A 1 58.57 17.66 -71.10
C MET A 1 57.51 16.81 -71.76
N SER A 2 57.25 15.64 -71.19
CA SER A 2 56.22 14.72 -71.68
C SER A 2 55.61 13.96 -70.51
N THR A 3 54.28 13.93 -70.56
CA THR A 3 53.28 13.18 -69.83
C THR A 3 53.63 11.73 -69.50
N THR A 4 53.21 11.26 -68.33
CA THR A 4 52.77 9.86 -68.15
C THR A 4 51.67 9.78 -67.10
N THR A 5 50.57 9.15 -67.52
CA THR A 5 49.30 8.88 -66.84
C THR A 5 49.45 7.81 -65.76
N PRO A 6 48.69 7.85 -64.64
CA PRO A 6 48.71 6.79 -63.64
C PRO A 6 47.66 5.69 -63.92
N THR A 7 48.07 4.46 -63.65
CA THR A 7 47.39 3.18 -63.84
C THR A 7 46.26 2.96 -62.83
N ALA A 8 45.17 2.31 -63.28
CA ALA A 8 43.95 2.02 -62.54
C ALA A 8 44.13 1.01 -61.38
N ALA A 9 43.37 1.24 -60.30
CA ALA A 9 43.23 0.36 -59.14
C ALA A 9 42.24 -0.80 -59.40
N PRO A 10 42.38 -1.95 -58.73
CA PRO A 10 41.51 -3.12 -58.93
C PRO A 10 40.12 -2.90 -58.30
N PRO A 11 39.07 -3.56 -58.83
CA PRO A 11 37.69 -3.36 -58.37
C PRO A 11 37.47 -3.96 -56.98
N GLY A 12 36.81 -3.18 -56.13
CA GLY A 12 36.46 -3.53 -54.76
C GLY A 12 35.54 -4.73 -54.69
N THR A 13 35.84 -5.61 -53.74
CA THR A 13 35.02 -6.73 -53.30
C THR A 13 33.66 -6.22 -52.82
N ALA A 14 32.60 -6.60 -53.52
CA ALA A 14 31.23 -6.39 -53.11
C ALA A 14 30.99 -7.06 -51.76
N ALA A 15 30.56 -6.28 -50.76
CA ALA A 15 30.13 -6.77 -49.48
C ALA A 15 28.94 -7.72 -49.70
N THR A 16 29.17 -9.01 -49.49
CA THR A 16 28.11 -10.02 -49.37
C THR A 16 27.16 -9.57 -48.26
N ALA A 17 25.93 -9.25 -48.64
CA ALA A 17 24.83 -9.04 -47.71
C ALA A 17 24.72 -10.29 -46.81
N GLN A 18 25.18 -10.15 -45.56
CA GLN A 18 25.05 -11.20 -44.57
C GLN A 18 23.57 -11.37 -44.28
N THR A 19 23.04 -12.54 -44.63
CA THR A 19 21.71 -13.00 -44.23
C THR A 19 21.61 -12.86 -42.70
N PRO A 20 20.59 -12.19 -42.16
CA PRO A 20 20.45 -12.04 -40.71
C PRO A 20 20.43 -13.42 -40.06
N PRO A 21 21.08 -13.60 -38.89
CA PRO A 21 21.16 -14.88 -38.22
C PRO A 21 19.75 -15.46 -38.01
N PRO A 22 19.57 -16.78 -38.15
CA PRO A 22 18.28 -17.42 -37.99
C PRO A 22 17.70 -17.05 -36.62
N ARG A 23 16.46 -16.55 -36.62
CA ARG A 23 15.77 -16.14 -35.40
C ARG A 23 15.69 -17.35 -34.46
N PRO A 24 16.09 -17.20 -33.19
CA PRO A 24 15.99 -18.29 -32.23
C PRO A 24 14.51 -18.66 -32.04
N ALA A 25 14.23 -19.98 -31.99
CA ALA A 25 12.89 -20.51 -31.85
C ALA A 25 12.18 -19.87 -30.64
N GLY A 26 10.94 -19.41 -30.82
CA GLY A 26 10.12 -18.82 -29.77
C GLY A 26 10.30 -17.31 -29.53
N TRP A 27 11.20 -16.62 -30.22
CA TRP A 27 11.34 -15.16 -30.07
C TRP A 27 10.10 -14.41 -30.57
N ARG A 28 9.52 -13.57 -29.71
CA ARG A 28 8.45 -12.64 -30.08
C ARG A 28 9.00 -11.20 -30.08
N PRO A 29 9.04 -10.53 -31.23
CA PRO A 29 9.47 -9.14 -31.31
C PRO A 29 8.68 -8.21 -30.38
N SER A 30 9.36 -7.20 -29.83
CA SER A 30 8.77 -6.07 -29.11
C SER A 30 9.28 -4.76 -29.72
N ALA A 31 8.62 -3.64 -29.46
CA ALA A 31 9.11 -2.32 -29.88
C ALA A 31 10.50 -1.99 -29.30
N THR A 32 10.83 -2.54 -28.13
CA THR A 32 12.15 -2.42 -27.50
C THR A 32 13.21 -3.30 -28.19
N TYR A 33 12.85 -4.55 -28.48
CA TYR A 33 13.71 -5.54 -29.12
C TYR A 33 13.00 -6.14 -30.36
N PRO A 34 13.10 -5.48 -31.53
CA PRO A 34 12.53 -6.01 -32.77
C PRO A 34 13.24 -7.30 -33.20
N GLU A 35 14.55 -7.33 -32.97
CA GLU A 35 15.44 -8.46 -33.16
C GLU A 35 15.95 -8.94 -31.80
N PRO A 36 16.30 -10.24 -31.67
CA PRO A 36 16.97 -10.72 -30.46
C PRO A 36 18.29 -9.94 -30.26
N PRO A 37 18.64 -9.54 -29.02
CA PRO A 37 19.88 -8.82 -28.76
C PRO A 37 21.12 -9.61 -29.23
N GLU A 38 22.11 -8.94 -29.82
CA GLU A 38 23.38 -9.54 -30.21
C GLU A 38 24.15 -10.07 -28.99
N GLY A 39 24.76 -11.26 -29.10
CA GLY A 39 25.54 -11.88 -28.02
C GLY A 39 24.75 -12.76 -27.04
N ARG A 40 23.59 -13.30 -27.44
CA ARG A 40 22.76 -14.22 -26.64
C ARG A 40 23.46 -15.58 -26.42
N PRO A 41 23.97 -15.93 -25.22
CA PRO A 41 23.62 -17.25 -24.68
C PRO A 41 22.13 -17.14 -24.34
N GLY A 42 21.33 -18.18 -24.55
CA GLY A 42 19.87 -18.13 -24.34
C GLY A 42 19.38 -17.77 -22.94
N VAL A 43 20.28 -17.47 -22.00
CA VAL A 43 20.18 -17.71 -20.56
C VAL A 43 20.95 -16.61 -19.80
N SER A 44 20.31 -15.93 -18.84
CA SER A 44 20.92 -14.97 -17.91
C SER A 44 21.89 -15.70 -16.96
N ARG A 45 22.77 -14.97 -16.26
CA ARG A 45 23.70 -15.60 -15.30
C ARG A 45 22.97 -16.40 -14.22
N LEU A 46 21.84 -15.89 -13.73
CA LEU A 46 21.00 -16.64 -12.78
C LEU A 46 20.37 -17.87 -13.44
N GLU A 47 19.87 -17.77 -14.66
CA GLU A 47 19.27 -18.90 -15.38
C GLU A 47 20.32 -20.00 -15.62
N SER A 48 21.55 -19.65 -16.04
CA SER A 48 22.65 -20.61 -16.19
C SER A 48 23.06 -21.26 -14.86
N PHE A 49 22.98 -20.51 -13.76
CA PHE A 49 23.23 -21.05 -12.43
C PHE A 49 22.17 -22.06 -12.02
N ILE A 50 20.89 -21.79 -12.30
CA ILE A 50 19.79 -22.72 -12.04
C ILE A 50 20.03 -24.03 -12.80
N ASP A 51 20.35 -23.95 -14.10
CA ASP A 51 20.61 -25.13 -14.91
C ASP A 51 21.78 -25.96 -14.36
N ALA A 52 22.89 -25.31 -14.04
CA ALA A 52 24.07 -25.98 -13.50
C ALA A 52 23.78 -26.69 -12.16
N MET A 53 22.97 -26.10 -11.29
CA MET A 53 22.64 -26.71 -9.99
C MET A 53 21.74 -27.94 -10.14
N ILE A 54 20.77 -27.90 -11.05
CA ILE A 54 19.91 -29.05 -11.37
C ILE A 54 20.77 -30.17 -11.97
N ASP A 55 21.62 -29.85 -12.96
CA ASP A 55 22.49 -30.83 -13.62
C ASP A 55 23.47 -31.49 -12.65
N MET A 56 24.01 -30.74 -11.69
CA MET A 56 24.93 -31.27 -10.68
C MET A 56 24.22 -31.93 -9.49
N GLY A 57 22.90 -31.79 -9.37
CA GLY A 57 22.14 -32.24 -8.19
C GLY A 57 22.59 -31.55 -6.89
N GLN A 58 22.97 -30.27 -6.98
CA GLN A 58 23.45 -29.48 -5.85
C GLN A 58 22.44 -28.42 -5.43
N THR A 59 22.45 -28.08 -4.14
CA THR A 59 21.64 -26.98 -3.61
C THR A 59 22.26 -25.64 -4.01
N GLY A 60 21.47 -24.79 -4.66
CA GLY A 60 21.86 -23.43 -5.03
C GLY A 60 21.38 -22.39 -4.01
N GLN A 61 22.28 -21.55 -3.52
CA GLN A 61 21.95 -20.38 -2.69
C GLN A 61 22.17 -19.09 -3.48
N ILE A 62 21.16 -18.22 -3.50
CA ILE A 62 21.14 -17.02 -4.34
C ILE A 62 20.94 -15.79 -3.44
N PHE A 63 21.93 -14.90 -3.44
CA PHE A 63 21.83 -13.60 -2.78
C PHE A 63 21.67 -12.46 -3.77
N GLY A 64 20.79 -11.53 -3.45
CA GLY A 64 20.70 -10.26 -4.15
C GLY A 64 19.69 -9.33 -3.52
N GLU A 65 19.61 -8.10 -4.01
CA GLU A 65 18.64 -7.10 -3.56
C GLU A 65 17.18 -7.53 -3.80
N HIS A 66 16.24 -6.86 -3.13
CA HIS A 66 14.81 -7.13 -3.34
C HIS A 66 14.34 -6.64 -4.71
N GLY A 67 13.36 -7.32 -5.31
CA GLY A 67 12.71 -6.82 -6.53
C GLY A 67 13.55 -6.87 -7.82
N ILE A 68 14.75 -7.50 -7.81
CA ILE A 68 15.61 -7.67 -8.99
C ILE A 68 15.22 -8.87 -9.88
N GLY A 69 14.21 -9.65 -9.47
CA GLY A 69 13.69 -10.77 -10.23
C GLY A 69 14.20 -12.15 -9.83
N LYS A 70 14.77 -12.35 -8.63
CA LYS A 70 15.28 -13.66 -8.15
C LYS A 70 14.25 -14.78 -8.34
N THR A 71 13.11 -14.66 -7.66
CA THR A 71 11.98 -15.60 -7.68
C THR A 71 11.30 -15.63 -9.05
N ALA A 72 11.12 -14.46 -9.67
CA ALA A 72 10.47 -14.33 -10.97
C ALA A 72 11.22 -15.10 -12.09
N THR A 73 12.55 -15.15 -12.02
CA THR A 73 13.37 -15.93 -12.96
C THR A 73 13.02 -17.41 -12.92
N PHE A 74 12.81 -18.01 -11.74
CA PHE A 74 12.39 -19.42 -11.64
C PHE A 74 11.03 -19.65 -12.30
N PHE A 75 10.05 -18.78 -12.03
CA PHE A 75 8.72 -18.88 -12.63
C PHE A 75 8.71 -18.73 -14.16
N SER A 76 9.66 -17.97 -14.73
CA SER A 76 9.78 -17.82 -16.18
C SER A 76 10.67 -18.87 -16.86
N HIS A 77 11.76 -19.27 -16.20
CA HIS A 77 12.81 -20.12 -16.78
C HIS A 77 12.45 -21.60 -16.68
N LEU A 78 12.02 -22.08 -15.50
CA LEU A 78 11.77 -23.51 -15.29
C LEU A 78 10.71 -24.09 -16.25
N PRO A 79 9.54 -23.47 -16.45
CA PRO A 79 8.55 -24.00 -17.39
C PRO A 79 9.05 -24.03 -18.85
N ALA A 80 10.05 -23.21 -19.19
CA ALA A 80 10.62 -23.14 -20.54
C ALA A 80 11.77 -24.15 -20.74
N ALA A 81 12.64 -24.31 -19.75
CA ALA A 81 13.82 -25.18 -19.81
C ALA A 81 13.51 -26.63 -19.38
N TYR A 82 12.60 -26.82 -18.42
CA TYR A 82 12.21 -28.11 -17.84
C TYR A 82 10.67 -28.26 -17.87
N PRO A 83 10.04 -28.43 -19.04
CA PRO A 83 8.58 -28.46 -19.18
C PRO A 83 7.90 -29.62 -18.42
N ASP A 84 8.65 -30.69 -18.17
CA ASP A 84 8.18 -31.86 -17.41
C ASP A 84 8.33 -31.69 -15.89
N ALA A 85 8.96 -30.60 -15.43
CA ALA A 85 9.17 -30.32 -14.01
C ALA A 85 8.12 -29.33 -13.45
N GLU A 86 7.74 -29.50 -12.18
CA GLU A 86 7.02 -28.47 -11.41
C GLU A 86 7.99 -27.54 -10.68
N LEU A 87 7.60 -26.28 -10.50
CA LEU A 87 8.21 -25.41 -9.49
C LEU A 87 7.36 -25.47 -8.22
N VAL A 88 7.90 -26.06 -7.16
CA VAL A 88 7.31 -26.02 -5.83
C VAL A 88 7.91 -24.82 -5.10
N PHE A 89 7.09 -23.80 -4.86
CA PHE A 89 7.50 -22.56 -4.23
C PHE A 89 7.12 -22.53 -2.75
N VAL A 90 8.09 -22.22 -1.89
CA VAL A 90 7.96 -22.19 -0.44
C VAL A 90 8.42 -20.82 0.10
N PRO A 91 7.50 -19.93 0.53
CA PRO A 91 7.85 -18.66 1.14
C PRO A 91 8.24 -18.85 2.61
N ALA A 92 9.52 -19.09 2.88
CA ALA A 92 10.03 -19.50 4.18
C ALA A 92 9.75 -18.52 5.33
N ALA A 93 9.79 -17.22 5.05
CA ALA A 93 9.46 -16.17 6.02
C ALA A 93 8.03 -16.29 6.57
N ASN A 94 7.15 -17.00 5.87
CA ASN A 94 5.73 -17.09 6.16
C ASN A 94 5.29 -18.47 6.69
N LEU A 95 6.22 -19.41 6.89
CA LEU A 95 5.87 -20.76 7.33
C LEU A 95 5.69 -20.90 8.84
N THR A 96 4.74 -21.74 9.23
CA THR A 96 4.66 -22.35 10.56
C THR A 96 5.18 -23.79 10.52
N PRO A 97 5.63 -24.38 11.65
CA PRO A 97 6.28 -25.71 11.65
C PRO A 97 5.49 -26.83 10.95
N ASP A 98 4.17 -26.72 10.98
CA ASP A 98 3.24 -27.71 10.42
C ASP A 98 2.96 -27.49 8.91
N ASP A 99 3.45 -26.39 8.31
CA ASP A 99 3.23 -26.04 6.90
C ASP A 99 4.09 -26.86 5.92
N LEU A 100 5.08 -27.63 6.39
CA LEU A 100 5.91 -28.49 5.53
C LEU A 100 5.78 -29.97 5.92
N LEU A 101 5.73 -30.21 7.24
CA LEU A 101 5.72 -31.52 7.85
C LEU A 101 4.96 -31.44 9.17
N ALA A 102 3.91 -32.24 9.34
CA ALA A 102 3.21 -32.34 10.61
C ALA A 102 3.11 -33.79 11.07
N ASN A 103 3.15 -33.99 12.39
CA ASN A 103 2.83 -35.28 12.99
C ASN A 103 1.31 -35.39 13.08
N ALA A 104 0.73 -36.36 12.40
CA ALA A 104 -0.71 -36.58 12.41
C ALA A 104 -1.05 -38.01 12.87
N PRO A 105 -2.12 -38.18 13.66
CA PRO A 105 -2.65 -39.50 13.94
C PRO A 105 -3.29 -40.05 12.66
N VAL A 106 -2.75 -41.17 12.17
CA VAL A 106 -3.28 -41.90 11.02
C VAL A 106 -3.66 -43.31 11.44
N ARG A 107 -4.69 -43.86 10.82
CA ARG A 107 -5.09 -45.25 11.07
C ARG A 107 -4.16 -46.16 10.28
N ASP A 108 -3.41 -47.01 10.96
CA ASP A 108 -2.57 -47.99 10.29
C ASP A 108 -3.44 -48.98 9.51
N ALA A 109 -3.15 -49.16 8.23
CA ALA A 109 -3.97 -49.99 7.35
C ALA A 109 -3.90 -51.48 7.70
N THR A 110 -2.84 -51.92 8.39
CA THR A 110 -2.60 -53.32 8.73
C THR A 110 -3.22 -53.67 10.09
N THR A 111 -3.01 -52.82 11.09
CA THR A 111 -3.48 -53.09 12.47
C THR A 111 -4.82 -52.44 12.79
N GLY A 112 -5.21 -51.40 12.03
CA GLY A 112 -6.38 -50.58 12.33
C GLY A 112 -6.21 -49.67 13.56
N GLU A 113 -5.05 -49.64 14.20
CA GLU A 113 -4.78 -48.76 15.33
C GLU A 113 -4.46 -47.34 14.86
N LEU A 114 -4.69 -46.35 15.72
CA LEU A 114 -4.21 -44.99 15.48
C LEU A 114 -2.73 -44.92 15.82
N VAL A 115 -1.91 -44.59 14.84
CA VAL A 115 -0.46 -44.41 14.98
C VAL A 115 -0.08 -42.98 14.61
N LEU A 116 0.93 -42.43 15.27
CA LEU A 116 1.47 -41.12 14.91
C LEU A 116 2.45 -41.29 13.74
N ARG A 117 2.21 -40.63 12.61
CA ARG A 117 3.15 -40.60 11.48
C ARG A 117 3.49 -39.17 11.08
N GLN A 118 4.70 -38.99 10.57
CA GLN A 118 5.09 -37.75 9.90
C GLN A 118 4.46 -37.71 8.52
N LEU A 119 3.62 -36.70 8.27
CA LEU A 119 3.02 -36.46 6.98
C LEU A 119 3.65 -35.21 6.36
N VAL A 120 4.03 -35.32 5.09
CA VAL A 120 4.55 -34.21 4.30
C VAL A 120 3.42 -33.55 3.52
N MET A 121 3.52 -32.24 3.29
CA MET A 121 2.56 -31.54 2.43
C MET A 121 2.49 -32.14 1.03
N SER A 122 1.27 -32.26 0.51
CA SER A 122 0.95 -32.77 -0.83
C SER A 122 1.69 -32.02 -1.95
N GLN A 123 2.00 -30.73 -1.74
CA GLN A 123 2.78 -29.92 -2.67
C GLN A 123 4.23 -30.40 -2.87
N LEU A 124 4.79 -31.10 -1.89
CA LEU A 124 6.10 -31.75 -2.01
C LEU A 124 6.00 -33.14 -2.65
N ARG A 125 4.79 -33.53 -3.11
CA ARG A 125 4.51 -34.74 -3.88
C ARG A 125 3.67 -34.42 -5.13
N PRO A 126 4.15 -33.57 -6.05
CA PRO A 126 3.37 -33.19 -7.23
C PRO A 126 3.14 -34.34 -8.22
N GLY A 127 3.79 -35.51 -8.03
CA GLY A 127 3.64 -36.68 -8.89
C GLY A 127 4.43 -36.61 -10.21
N LYS A 128 5.21 -35.55 -10.40
CA LYS A 128 6.17 -35.36 -11.49
C LYS A 128 7.48 -34.78 -10.94
N PRO A 129 8.59 -34.78 -11.70
CA PRO A 129 9.81 -34.13 -11.26
C PRO A 129 9.56 -32.69 -10.81
N PHE A 130 10.26 -32.20 -9.80
CA PHE A 130 10.06 -30.84 -9.33
C PHE A 130 11.32 -30.17 -8.81
N VAL A 131 11.36 -28.84 -8.95
CA VAL A 131 12.37 -27.97 -8.35
C VAL A 131 11.74 -27.29 -7.14
N LEU A 132 12.40 -27.39 -5.99
CA LEU A 132 11.99 -26.74 -4.76
C LEU A 132 12.70 -25.38 -4.61
N LEU A 133 11.93 -24.31 -4.62
CA LEU A 133 12.41 -22.95 -4.40
C LEU A 133 11.93 -22.44 -3.04
N ILE A 134 12.87 -22.09 -2.18
CA ILE A 134 12.65 -21.61 -0.81
C ILE A 134 13.07 -20.14 -0.75
N ASP A 135 12.11 -19.24 -0.60
CA ASP A 135 12.34 -17.78 -0.65
C ASP A 135 12.34 -17.15 0.74
N ASP A 136 13.22 -16.17 0.95
CA ASP A 136 13.50 -15.50 2.23
C ASP A 136 13.78 -16.50 3.37
N SER A 137 14.59 -17.52 3.11
CA SER A 137 14.94 -18.60 4.05
C SER A 137 15.59 -18.10 5.36
N LEU A 138 16.37 -17.03 5.28
CA LEU A 138 17.03 -16.42 6.44
C LEU A 138 16.06 -15.68 7.37
N GLN A 139 14.86 -15.34 6.90
CA GLN A 139 13.83 -14.67 7.71
C GLN A 139 12.93 -15.67 8.46
N ALA A 140 13.05 -16.96 8.18
CA ALA A 140 12.22 -17.99 8.80
C ALA A 140 12.47 -18.13 10.32
N GLY A 141 11.44 -18.54 11.04
CA GLY A 141 11.54 -18.86 12.47
C GLY A 141 12.54 -19.98 12.76
N ALA A 142 13.03 -20.06 14.00
CA ALA A 142 14.15 -20.95 14.32
C ALA A 142 13.88 -22.43 14.04
N THR A 143 12.67 -22.91 14.33
CA THR A 143 12.25 -24.28 14.06
C THR A 143 12.18 -24.58 12.56
N ILE A 144 11.65 -23.64 11.78
CA ILE A 144 11.57 -23.75 10.32
C ILE A 144 12.96 -23.81 9.71
N GLN A 145 13.86 -22.95 10.15
CA GLN A 145 15.23 -22.97 9.63
C GLN A 145 15.90 -24.33 9.78
N SER A 146 15.70 -25.04 10.89
CA SER A 146 16.25 -26.38 11.04
C SER A 146 15.70 -27.36 9.99
N GLN A 147 14.40 -27.31 9.68
CA GLN A 147 13.79 -28.10 8.60
C GLN A 147 14.36 -27.70 7.23
N LEU A 148 14.46 -26.39 6.95
CA LEU A 148 15.03 -25.88 5.69
C LEU A 148 16.51 -26.26 5.53
N MET A 149 17.28 -26.32 6.62
CA MET A 149 18.67 -26.77 6.58
C MET A 149 18.78 -28.27 6.31
N GLN A 150 17.85 -29.08 6.82
CA GLN A 150 17.77 -30.49 6.48
C GLN A 150 17.55 -30.67 4.95
N ILE A 151 16.61 -29.90 4.40
CA ILE A 151 16.31 -29.87 2.96
C ILE A 151 17.53 -29.39 2.16
N ALA A 152 18.12 -28.27 2.55
CA ALA A 152 19.22 -27.66 1.81
C ALA A 152 20.49 -28.53 1.80
N CYS A 153 20.78 -29.24 2.89
CA CYS A 153 22.00 -30.02 3.01
C CYS A 153 21.88 -31.43 2.45
N ASN A 154 20.72 -32.09 2.64
CA ASN A 154 20.57 -33.53 2.38
C ASN A 154 19.37 -33.86 1.48
N TRP A 155 18.57 -32.87 1.09
CA TRP A 155 17.31 -33.06 0.36
C TRP A 155 16.37 -34.02 1.09
N THR A 156 16.34 -33.94 2.43
CA THR A 156 15.44 -34.71 3.26
C THR A 156 14.58 -33.79 4.13
N LEU A 157 13.39 -34.25 4.47
CA LEU A 157 12.47 -33.56 5.38
C LEU A 157 11.78 -34.59 6.27
N GLY A 158 12.13 -34.62 7.55
CA GLY A 158 11.70 -35.70 8.45
C GLY A 158 12.18 -37.06 7.94
N GLU A 159 11.26 -38.00 7.78
CA GLU A 159 11.50 -39.35 7.26
C GLU A 159 11.56 -39.45 5.72
N TYR A 160 11.33 -38.35 5.00
CA TYR A 160 11.23 -38.36 3.54
C TYR A 160 12.55 -37.95 2.86
N ASP A 161 12.99 -38.71 1.84
CA ASP A 161 13.94 -38.24 0.84
C ASP A 161 13.17 -37.55 -0.29
N LEU A 162 13.41 -36.25 -0.48
CA LEU A 162 12.72 -35.46 -1.49
C LEU A 162 13.05 -35.94 -2.91
N ARG A 163 14.20 -36.58 -3.12
CA ARG A 163 14.57 -37.16 -4.42
C ARG A 163 13.66 -38.31 -4.81
N GLU A 164 13.29 -39.15 -3.84
CA GLU A 164 12.32 -40.23 -4.05
C GLU A 164 10.92 -39.69 -4.36
N LEU A 165 10.60 -38.47 -3.89
CA LEU A 165 9.37 -37.75 -4.22
C LEU A 165 9.43 -37.04 -5.58
N GLY A 166 10.59 -37.06 -6.27
CA GLY A 166 10.81 -36.44 -7.58
C GLY A 166 11.54 -35.09 -7.55
N CYS A 167 12.13 -34.67 -6.43
CA CYS A 167 12.90 -33.43 -6.37
C CYS A 167 14.18 -33.53 -7.20
N ILE A 168 14.37 -32.62 -8.15
CA ILE A 168 15.52 -32.54 -9.05
C ILE A 168 16.41 -31.31 -8.79
N GLY A 169 16.00 -30.40 -7.90
CA GLY A 169 16.77 -29.20 -7.56
C GLY A 169 16.21 -28.52 -6.32
N VAL A 170 17.10 -28.01 -5.47
CA VAL A 170 16.76 -27.22 -4.28
C VAL A 170 17.45 -25.87 -4.36
N PHE A 171 16.69 -24.79 -4.18
CA PHE A 171 17.19 -23.43 -4.25
C PHE A 171 16.74 -22.59 -3.07
N LEU A 172 17.65 -21.79 -2.53
CA LEU A 172 17.40 -20.79 -1.49
C LEU A 172 17.62 -19.40 -2.07
N THR A 173 16.62 -18.52 -1.99
CA THR A 173 16.75 -17.12 -2.41
C THR A 173 16.63 -16.19 -1.21
N ASP A 174 17.63 -15.33 -0.99
CA ASP A 174 17.72 -14.48 0.19
C ASP A 174 18.18 -13.05 -0.16
N ASN A 175 17.87 -12.09 0.73
CA ASN A 175 18.39 -10.74 0.63
C ASN A 175 19.74 -10.62 1.34
N GLU A 176 20.66 -9.85 0.76
CA GLU A 176 21.99 -9.61 1.32
C GLU A 176 21.93 -8.40 2.28
N SER A 177 21.23 -8.55 3.41
CA SER A 177 21.22 -7.52 4.47
C SER A 177 21.93 -8.02 5.73
N LEU A 178 22.79 -7.18 6.33
CA LEU A 178 23.53 -7.53 7.56
C LEU A 178 22.59 -7.87 8.72
N ALA A 179 21.39 -7.26 8.76
CA ALA A 179 20.37 -7.56 9.77
C ALA A 179 19.74 -8.95 9.58
N GLU A 180 19.58 -9.41 8.34
CA GLU A 180 19.02 -10.73 8.01
C GLU A 180 20.08 -11.84 8.04
N THR A 181 21.36 -11.51 7.86
CA THR A 181 22.46 -12.49 7.76
C THR A 181 23.23 -12.71 9.07
N ALA A 182 23.16 -11.79 10.05
CA ALA A 182 24.06 -11.78 11.21
C ALA A 182 23.84 -12.86 12.28
N ALA A 183 22.65 -13.49 12.38
CA ALA A 183 22.38 -14.34 13.53
C ALA A 183 22.91 -15.78 13.41
N ARG A 184 23.10 -16.33 12.19
CA ARG A 184 23.19 -17.82 12.02
C ARG A 184 24.09 -18.34 10.89
N ARG A 185 24.79 -17.47 10.16
CA ARG A 185 25.77 -17.86 9.14
C ARG A 185 27.14 -18.28 9.71
N SER A 186 27.24 -18.59 11.00
CA SER A 186 28.50 -18.99 11.63
C SER A 186 28.86 -20.47 11.44
N ASP A 187 27.93 -21.30 10.97
CA ASP A 187 28.19 -22.72 10.77
C ASP A 187 28.75 -23.00 9.37
N LEU A 188 30.07 -23.10 9.30
CA LEU A 188 30.80 -23.41 8.08
C LEU A 188 30.39 -24.76 7.48
N ALA A 189 30.00 -25.75 8.31
CA ALA A 189 29.61 -27.07 7.84
C ALA A 189 28.27 -27.07 7.09
N VAL A 190 27.45 -26.05 7.31
CA VAL A 190 26.21 -25.80 6.57
C VAL A 190 26.52 -25.01 5.29
N LEU A 191 27.37 -24.00 5.37
CA LEU A 191 27.70 -23.15 4.22
C LEU A 191 28.49 -23.89 3.13
N ASP A 192 29.34 -24.83 3.48
CA ASP A 192 30.15 -25.61 2.53
C ASP A 192 29.32 -26.64 1.72
N ARG A 193 28.05 -26.87 2.09
CA ARG A 193 27.15 -27.82 1.41
C ARG A 193 26.31 -27.20 0.31
N MET A 194 26.41 -25.89 0.09
CA MET A 194 25.60 -25.16 -0.88
C MET A 194 26.49 -24.38 -1.84
N VAL A 195 26.15 -24.38 -3.12
CA VAL A 195 26.83 -23.48 -4.06
C VAL A 195 26.15 -22.13 -3.99
N THR A 196 26.92 -21.08 -3.69
CA THR A 196 26.37 -19.74 -3.53
C THR A 196 26.69 -18.87 -4.74
N ILE A 197 25.69 -18.17 -5.25
CA ILE A 197 25.84 -17.07 -6.20
C ILE A 197 25.34 -15.76 -5.59
N ARG A 198 26.07 -14.68 -5.85
CA ARG A 198 25.61 -13.32 -5.61
C ARG A 198 25.25 -12.67 -6.94
N ILE A 199 24.05 -12.11 -7.00
CA ILE A 199 23.47 -11.51 -8.19
C ILE A 199 23.00 -10.07 -7.94
N THR A 200 22.99 -9.31 -9.02
CA THR A 200 22.47 -7.96 -9.11
C THR A 200 21.35 -7.92 -10.16
N ALA A 201 20.72 -6.76 -10.33
CA ALA A 201 19.76 -6.57 -11.42
C ALA A 201 20.37 -6.74 -12.83
N TYR A 202 21.69 -6.84 -13.02
CA TYR A 202 22.27 -7.15 -14.33
C TYR A 202 22.34 -8.65 -14.63
N ASP A 203 22.20 -9.50 -13.61
CA ASP A 203 22.34 -10.94 -13.73
C ASP A 203 21.00 -11.65 -14.03
N THR A 204 19.90 -10.90 -14.10
CA THR A 204 18.53 -11.39 -14.38
C THR A 204 18.00 -10.84 -15.71
N SER A 205 17.01 -11.54 -16.28
CA SER A 205 16.39 -11.21 -17.58
C SER A 205 15.27 -10.16 -17.51
N TRP A 206 15.25 -9.32 -16.46
CA TRP A 206 14.12 -8.41 -16.19
C TRP A 206 13.83 -7.41 -17.31
N ARG A 207 14.85 -6.92 -18.04
CA ARG A 207 14.65 -5.97 -19.16
C ARG A 207 13.87 -6.62 -20.29
N GLN A 208 14.22 -7.87 -20.62
CA GLN A 208 13.52 -8.65 -21.63
C GLN A 208 12.09 -8.94 -21.17
N GLN A 209 11.89 -9.33 -19.91
CA GLN A 209 10.57 -9.61 -19.36
C GLN A 209 9.66 -8.35 -19.34
N LEU A 210 10.18 -7.18 -18.96
CA LEU A 210 9.43 -5.92 -19.04
C LEU A 210 9.11 -5.52 -20.48
N ALA A 211 10.07 -5.64 -21.40
CA ALA A 211 9.81 -5.38 -22.82
C ALA A 211 8.78 -6.35 -23.41
N ALA A 212 8.76 -7.60 -22.95
CA ALA A 212 7.76 -8.59 -23.35
C ALA A 212 6.37 -8.33 -22.75
N LYS A 213 6.29 -7.68 -21.58
CA LYS A 213 5.05 -7.23 -20.93
C LYS A 213 4.47 -5.99 -21.59
N TYR A 214 5.29 -4.97 -21.86
CA TYR A 214 4.91 -3.71 -22.50
C TYR A 214 5.37 -3.68 -23.97
N ARG A 215 4.87 -4.63 -24.78
CA ARG A 215 5.42 -4.90 -26.13
C ARG A 215 5.35 -3.74 -27.10
N ASP A 216 4.34 -2.91 -26.94
CA ASP A 216 4.06 -1.75 -27.77
C ASP A 216 4.88 -0.51 -27.37
N TRP A 217 5.59 -0.56 -26.23
CA TRP A 217 6.50 0.51 -25.81
C TRP A 217 7.96 0.18 -26.13
N ASN A 218 8.70 1.19 -26.57
CA ASN A 218 10.14 1.14 -26.67
C ASN A 218 10.77 1.60 -25.34
N LEU A 219 11.17 0.64 -24.51
CA LEU A 219 11.72 0.87 -23.17
C LEU A 219 13.23 1.17 -23.15
N ARG A 220 13.89 1.30 -24.32
CA ARG A 220 15.34 1.55 -24.39
C ARG A 220 15.77 2.78 -23.60
N GLU A 221 15.05 3.88 -23.76
CA GLU A 221 15.35 5.12 -23.03
C GLU A 221 15.12 4.98 -21.52
N VAL A 222 14.07 4.24 -21.12
CA VAL A 222 13.82 3.92 -19.70
C VAL A 222 14.98 3.09 -19.12
N PHE A 223 15.47 2.09 -19.85
CA PHE A 223 16.59 1.26 -19.41
C PHE A 223 17.90 2.02 -19.36
N THR A 224 18.16 2.91 -20.32
CA THR A 224 19.32 3.81 -20.30
C THR A 224 19.23 4.77 -19.12
N LEU A 225 18.07 5.39 -18.88
CA LEU A 225 17.83 6.25 -17.72
C LEU A 225 18.15 5.49 -16.43
N TRP A 226 17.57 4.31 -16.23
CA TRP A 226 17.81 3.48 -15.06
C TRP A 226 19.29 3.14 -14.89
N ALA A 227 20.00 2.80 -15.97
CA ALA A 227 21.42 2.46 -15.93
C ALA A 227 22.32 3.66 -15.55
N THR A 228 21.88 4.89 -15.80
CA THR A 228 22.62 6.12 -15.41
C THR A 228 22.40 6.52 -13.95
N LEU A 229 21.45 5.90 -13.24
CA LEU A 229 21.21 6.20 -11.83
C LEU A 229 22.33 5.62 -10.94
N ALA A 230 22.62 6.32 -9.85
CA ALA A 230 23.53 5.81 -8.83
C ALA A 230 23.01 4.48 -8.22
N PRO A 231 23.87 3.60 -7.71
CA PRO A 231 23.47 2.33 -7.10
C PRO A 231 22.33 2.44 -6.08
N ALA A 232 22.41 3.40 -5.14
CA ALA A 232 21.37 3.60 -4.13
C ALA A 232 20.00 3.94 -4.73
N LEU A 233 19.95 4.75 -5.80
CA LEU A 233 18.68 5.06 -6.47
C LEU A 233 18.14 3.87 -7.26
N ARG A 234 19.00 3.00 -7.79
CA ARG A 234 18.59 1.77 -8.50
C ARG A 234 18.02 0.72 -7.56
N GLU A 235 18.52 0.65 -6.33
CA GLU A 235 17.95 -0.19 -5.27
C GLU A 235 16.52 0.27 -4.93
N LEU A 236 16.31 1.59 -4.75
CA LEU A 236 14.99 2.17 -4.53
C LEU A 236 14.05 1.99 -5.75
N LEU A 237 14.58 2.22 -6.94
CA LEU A 237 13.92 2.02 -8.23
C LEU A 237 14.21 0.62 -8.78
N SER A 238 14.00 -0.41 -7.96
CA SER A 238 14.18 -1.81 -8.38
C SER A 238 13.38 -2.14 -9.65
N PRO A 239 13.75 -3.17 -10.42
CA PRO A 239 12.96 -3.62 -11.58
C PRO A 239 11.47 -3.80 -11.29
N ARG A 240 11.11 -4.30 -10.09
CA ARG A 240 9.72 -4.39 -9.63
C ARG A 240 9.06 -3.02 -9.47
N THR A 241 9.73 -2.07 -8.81
CA THR A 241 9.24 -0.69 -8.66
C THR A 241 9.05 -0.02 -10.03
N LEU A 242 9.98 -0.26 -10.96
CA LEU A 242 9.88 0.24 -12.33
C LEU A 242 8.69 -0.36 -13.08
N ASP A 243 8.41 -1.66 -12.91
CA ASP A 243 7.20 -2.29 -13.46
C ASP A 243 5.93 -1.60 -12.95
N HIS A 244 5.87 -1.29 -11.65
CA HIS A 244 4.74 -0.60 -11.06
C HIS A 244 4.54 0.80 -11.64
N ILE A 245 5.63 1.56 -11.82
CA ILE A 245 5.58 2.89 -12.46
C ILE A 245 5.06 2.78 -13.89
N LEU A 246 5.54 1.82 -14.68
CA LEU A 246 5.07 1.57 -16.04
C LEU A 246 3.59 1.15 -16.08
N ALA A 247 3.16 0.32 -15.11
CA ALA A 247 1.76 -0.07 -14.96
C ALA A 247 0.85 1.13 -14.67
N ASN A 248 1.30 2.05 -13.81
CA ASN A 248 0.57 3.30 -13.53
C ASN A 248 0.54 4.22 -14.75
N ALA A 249 1.66 4.36 -15.47
CA ALA A 249 1.71 5.13 -16.72
C ALA A 249 0.74 4.61 -17.78
N ARG A 250 0.54 3.29 -17.85
CA ARG A 250 -0.39 2.64 -18.80
C ARG A 250 -1.84 3.01 -18.53
N GLU A 251 -2.23 3.15 -17.27
CA GLU A 251 -3.58 3.58 -16.86
C GLU A 251 -3.73 5.12 -16.82
N GLY A 252 -2.66 5.88 -17.13
CA GLY A 252 -2.68 7.34 -17.05
C GLY A 252 -2.70 7.89 -15.62
N PHE A 253 -2.26 7.09 -14.64
CA PHE A 253 -2.20 7.50 -13.23
C PHE A 253 -0.93 8.30 -12.93
N PRO A 254 -0.92 9.11 -11.84
CA PRO A 254 0.32 9.68 -11.32
C PRO A 254 1.37 8.59 -11.08
N LEU A 255 2.54 8.70 -11.73
CA LEU A 255 3.58 7.66 -11.66
C LEU A 255 4.10 7.45 -10.24
N ARG A 256 4.01 8.48 -9.39
CA ARG A 256 4.35 8.43 -7.96
C ARG A 256 3.53 7.39 -7.19
N TRP A 257 2.36 6.98 -7.68
CA TRP A 257 1.57 5.95 -7.02
C TRP A 257 2.15 4.54 -7.20
N GLY A 258 3.03 4.34 -8.20
CA GLY A 258 3.83 3.13 -8.34
C GLY A 258 5.01 3.06 -7.38
N LEU A 259 5.36 4.16 -6.70
CA LEU A 259 6.35 4.15 -5.63
C LEU A 259 5.73 3.63 -4.33
N PRO A 260 6.43 2.75 -3.58
CA PRO A 260 5.88 2.14 -2.38
C PRO A 260 5.62 3.15 -1.25
N LEU A 261 4.64 2.84 -0.39
CA LEU A 261 4.44 3.49 0.90
C LEU A 261 5.20 2.72 1.99
N VAL A 262 6.28 3.31 2.49
CA VAL A 262 7.15 2.74 3.51
C VAL A 262 6.89 3.47 4.82
N ASN A 263 6.43 2.75 5.83
CA ASN A 263 6.02 3.30 7.13
C ASN A 263 5.04 4.48 7.01
N GLY A 264 4.15 4.39 6.02
CA GLY A 264 3.13 5.39 5.73
C GLY A 264 3.61 6.62 4.97
N GLU A 265 4.89 6.71 4.62
CA GLU A 265 5.42 7.76 3.76
C GLU A 265 5.72 7.25 2.37
N ARG A 266 5.52 8.10 1.36
CA ARG A 266 5.88 7.78 -0.01
C ARG A 266 7.40 7.68 -0.12
N LEU A 267 7.88 6.59 -0.70
CA LEU A 267 9.30 6.46 -1.02
C LEU A 267 9.74 7.63 -1.90
N ARG A 268 10.81 8.30 -1.49
CA ARG A 268 11.46 9.36 -2.26
C ARG A 268 12.72 8.81 -2.92
N LEU A 269 12.93 9.15 -4.19
CA LEU A 269 14.15 8.83 -4.92
C LEU A 269 15.24 9.84 -4.53
N ALA A 270 15.83 9.65 -3.35
CA ALA A 270 16.89 10.48 -2.81
C ALA A 270 18.04 9.60 -2.31
N GLU A 271 19.28 9.98 -2.65
CA GLU A 271 20.48 9.34 -2.08
C GLU A 271 20.61 9.71 -0.61
N GLN A 272 21.00 8.78 0.27
CA GLN A 272 21.39 9.16 1.63
C GLN A 272 22.76 9.83 1.59
N LYS A 273 22.89 10.95 2.30
CA LYS A 273 24.19 11.58 2.56
C LYS A 273 24.93 10.79 3.63
N ASP A 274 26.26 10.92 3.70
CA ASP A 274 27.13 10.23 4.68
C ASP A 274 26.74 10.47 6.15
N ASN A 275 26.00 11.55 6.43
CA ASN A 275 25.47 11.88 7.76
C ASN A 275 24.07 11.30 8.04
N GLY A 276 23.59 10.38 7.21
CA GLY A 276 22.26 9.75 7.31
C GLY A 276 21.09 10.66 6.93
N ARG A 277 21.33 11.91 6.53
CA ARG A 277 20.26 12.81 6.08
C ARG A 277 19.88 12.50 4.62
N PRO A 278 18.60 12.63 4.24
CA PRO A 278 18.20 12.48 2.85
C PRO A 278 18.88 13.54 1.98
N GLY A 279 19.38 13.10 0.83
CA GLY A 279 19.92 13.90 -0.25
C GLY A 279 18.84 14.68 -0.98
N LYS A 280 19.20 15.24 -2.14
CA LYS A 280 18.23 15.93 -3.00
C LYS A 280 17.19 14.92 -3.47
N ASP A 281 15.90 15.25 -3.29
CA ASP A 281 14.80 14.47 -3.84
C ASP A 281 14.76 14.63 -5.37
N ARG A 282 14.95 13.52 -6.09
CA ARG A 282 14.91 13.45 -7.56
C ARG A 282 13.66 12.77 -8.08
N THR A 283 12.65 12.55 -7.22
CA THR A 283 11.44 11.79 -7.57
C THR A 283 10.76 12.36 -8.80
N THR A 284 10.37 13.63 -8.79
CA THR A 284 9.68 14.26 -9.92
C THR A 284 10.52 14.23 -11.20
N GLU A 285 11.81 14.58 -11.11
CA GLU A 285 12.75 14.56 -12.25
C GLU A 285 12.80 13.18 -12.92
N VAL A 286 12.98 12.12 -12.14
CA VAL A 286 13.11 10.76 -12.66
C VAL A 286 11.79 10.26 -13.24
N LEU A 287 10.67 10.49 -12.54
CA LEU A 287 9.35 10.05 -13.01
C LEU A 287 8.91 10.76 -14.29
N ASP A 288 9.15 12.07 -14.42
CA ASP A 288 8.81 12.82 -15.63
C ASP A 288 9.63 12.34 -16.84
N ARG A 289 10.91 12.01 -16.63
CA ARG A 289 11.76 11.43 -17.68
C ARG A 289 11.28 10.03 -18.10
N ILE A 290 10.82 9.21 -17.16
CA ILE A 290 10.21 7.91 -17.48
C ILE A 290 8.93 8.11 -18.30
N ALA A 291 8.03 9.02 -17.86
CA ALA A 291 6.79 9.32 -18.56
C ALA A 291 7.06 9.78 -20.00
N ALA A 292 8.01 10.72 -20.18
CA ALA A 292 8.42 11.20 -21.50
C ALA A 292 8.96 10.07 -22.40
N ALA A 293 9.81 9.19 -21.85
CA ALA A 293 10.41 8.09 -22.59
C ALA A 293 9.38 7.06 -23.12
N VAL A 294 8.25 6.89 -22.43
CA VAL A 294 7.17 5.99 -22.88
C VAL A 294 5.99 6.73 -23.52
N GLY A 295 6.07 8.05 -23.68
CA GLY A 295 4.99 8.87 -24.23
C GLY A 295 3.73 8.92 -23.38
N ALA A 296 3.85 8.74 -22.05
CA ALA A 296 2.73 8.76 -21.12
C ALA A 296 2.61 10.10 -20.37
N ALA A 297 1.42 10.38 -19.82
CA ALA A 297 1.21 11.50 -18.91
C ALA A 297 1.64 11.16 -17.49
N ASN A 298 2.11 12.17 -16.74
CA ASN A 298 2.35 12.08 -15.30
C ASN A 298 1.54 13.16 -14.57
N PRO A 299 0.21 12.97 -14.39
CA PRO A 299 -0.62 13.98 -13.75
C PRO A 299 -0.29 14.12 -12.26
N ALA A 300 -0.48 15.32 -11.71
CA ALA A 300 -0.31 15.54 -10.26
C ALA A 300 -1.44 14.90 -9.44
N ALA A 301 -2.67 14.92 -9.97
CA ALA A 301 -3.87 14.40 -9.33
C ALA A 301 -4.81 13.79 -10.37
N LEU A 302 -5.73 12.95 -9.90
CA LEU A 302 -6.75 12.31 -10.73
C LEU A 302 -8.11 12.49 -10.03
N PRO A 303 -9.19 12.81 -10.75
CA PRO A 303 -10.54 12.76 -10.21
C PRO A 303 -10.90 11.34 -9.75
N ASP A 304 -11.58 11.23 -8.61
CA ASP A 304 -12.02 9.96 -8.01
C ASP A 304 -10.89 8.89 -7.99
N PRO A 305 -9.77 9.18 -7.31
CA PRO A 305 -8.57 8.36 -7.38
C PRO A 305 -8.82 6.95 -6.82
N VAL A 306 -9.70 6.82 -5.81
CA VAL A 306 -10.01 5.54 -5.18
C VAL A 306 -10.77 4.62 -6.14
N ARG A 307 -11.87 5.07 -6.76
CA ARG A 307 -12.61 4.19 -7.70
C ARG A 307 -11.76 3.88 -8.94
N ALA A 308 -11.00 4.85 -9.45
CA ALA A 308 -10.13 4.65 -10.60
C ALA A 308 -9.11 3.52 -10.37
N VAL A 309 -8.41 3.55 -9.23
CA VAL A 309 -7.41 2.54 -8.87
C VAL A 309 -8.05 1.17 -8.63
N VAL A 310 -9.18 1.10 -7.92
CA VAL A 310 -9.87 -0.19 -7.66
C VAL A 310 -10.36 -0.82 -8.96
N ARG A 311 -10.92 -0.02 -9.89
CA ARG A 311 -11.36 -0.51 -11.21
C ARG A 311 -10.17 -1.02 -12.04
N ALA A 312 -9.05 -0.29 -12.05
CA ALA A 312 -7.83 -0.76 -12.70
C ALA A 312 -7.31 -2.07 -12.08
N ALA A 313 -7.38 -2.20 -10.76
CA ALA A 313 -6.95 -3.42 -10.08
C ALA A 313 -7.75 -4.65 -10.51
N LEU A 314 -9.08 -4.54 -10.62
CA LEU A 314 -9.96 -5.62 -11.06
C LEU A 314 -9.72 -6.03 -12.52
N ARG A 315 -9.40 -5.07 -13.40
CA ARG A 315 -9.06 -5.33 -14.80
C ARG A 315 -7.72 -6.02 -14.95
N ASN A 316 -6.70 -5.50 -14.26
CA ASN A 316 -5.29 -5.84 -14.49
C ASN A 316 -4.72 -6.85 -13.50
N ARG A 317 -5.51 -7.35 -12.54
CA ARG A 317 -5.06 -8.27 -11.49
C ARG A 317 -3.95 -7.64 -10.63
N TRP A 318 -4.26 -6.53 -9.98
CA TRP A 318 -3.32 -5.81 -9.12
C TRP A 318 -3.58 -5.99 -7.63
N SER A 319 -2.48 -5.88 -6.88
CA SER A 319 -2.48 -5.64 -5.44
C SER A 319 -2.39 -4.12 -5.20
N VAL A 320 -3.34 -3.56 -4.47
CA VAL A 320 -3.46 -2.13 -4.19
C VAL A 320 -3.41 -1.86 -2.69
N LEU A 321 -2.71 -0.79 -2.30
CA LEU A 321 -2.71 -0.27 -0.95
C LEU A 321 -3.39 1.09 -0.90
N LEU A 322 -4.39 1.25 -0.03
CA LEU A 322 -5.11 2.49 0.23
C LEU A 322 -4.86 2.92 1.68
N GLN A 323 -4.09 3.98 1.88
CA GLN A 323 -3.81 4.53 3.19
C GLN A 323 -4.51 5.87 3.39
N GLY A 324 -5.32 6.00 4.43
CA GLY A 324 -5.92 7.29 4.77
C GLY A 324 -6.48 7.31 6.19
N PRO A 325 -6.95 8.47 6.68
CA PRO A 325 -7.41 8.60 8.07
C PRO A 325 -8.59 7.66 8.38
N PRO A 326 -8.78 7.29 9.66
CA PRO A 326 -9.91 6.46 10.05
C PRO A 326 -11.25 7.17 9.80
N GLY A 327 -12.30 6.40 9.52
CA GLY A 327 -13.66 6.93 9.46
C GLY A 327 -13.98 7.87 8.28
N CYS A 328 -13.14 7.96 7.24
CA CYS A 328 -13.42 8.75 6.04
C CYS A 328 -14.21 8.01 4.94
N GLY A 329 -14.50 6.71 5.10
CA GLY A 329 -15.33 5.93 4.16
C GLY A 329 -14.59 5.04 3.16
N LYS A 330 -13.25 4.91 3.28
CA LYS A 330 -12.40 4.10 2.37
C LYS A 330 -12.94 2.69 2.15
N THR A 331 -13.16 1.95 3.24
CA THR A 331 -13.59 0.54 3.20
C THR A 331 -14.91 0.38 2.45
N GLU A 332 -15.90 1.22 2.75
CA GLU A 332 -17.21 1.13 2.10
C GLU A 332 -17.16 1.50 0.62
N LEU A 333 -16.42 2.56 0.25
CA LEU A 333 -16.23 2.93 -1.16
C LEU A 333 -15.55 1.80 -1.95
N VAL A 334 -14.53 1.16 -1.36
CA VAL A 334 -13.85 0.01 -1.96
C VAL A 334 -14.83 -1.14 -2.17
N ARG A 335 -15.61 -1.49 -1.14
CA ARG A 335 -16.58 -2.60 -1.22
C ARG A 335 -17.64 -2.34 -2.28
N GLU A 336 -18.17 -1.13 -2.34
CA GLU A 336 -19.11 -0.69 -3.38
C GLU A 336 -18.49 -0.82 -4.77
N THR A 337 -17.28 -0.28 -4.97
CA THR A 337 -16.60 -0.31 -6.27
C THR A 337 -16.25 -1.73 -6.72
N VAL A 338 -15.87 -2.60 -5.78
CA VAL A 338 -15.63 -4.02 -6.08
C VAL A 338 -16.93 -4.72 -6.45
N ARG A 339 -18.02 -4.46 -5.71
CA ARG A 339 -19.35 -5.02 -6.04
C ARG A 339 -19.80 -4.60 -7.43
N GLU A 340 -19.66 -3.32 -7.78
CA GLU A 340 -19.91 -2.82 -9.14
C GLU A 340 -19.06 -3.54 -10.19
N GLY A 341 -17.76 -3.74 -9.91
CA GLY A 341 -16.82 -4.37 -10.84
C GLY A 341 -16.85 -5.90 -10.90
N LEU A 342 -17.62 -6.55 -10.03
CA LEU A 342 -17.83 -8.01 -9.99
C LEU A 342 -19.30 -8.38 -10.21
N ASP A 343 -20.03 -7.58 -10.97
CA ASP A 343 -21.43 -7.84 -11.36
C ASP A 343 -22.36 -8.10 -10.17
N GLY A 344 -22.20 -7.32 -9.09
CA GLY A 344 -23.03 -7.41 -7.89
C GLY A 344 -22.49 -8.34 -6.80
N ARG A 345 -21.37 -9.05 -7.02
CA ARG A 345 -20.79 -9.97 -6.03
C ARG A 345 -20.07 -9.21 -4.92
N GLU A 346 -20.23 -9.70 -3.69
CA GLU A 346 -19.49 -9.14 -2.55
C GLU A 346 -17.99 -9.47 -2.64
N PRO A 347 -17.10 -8.53 -2.25
CA PRO A 347 -15.71 -8.86 -2.00
C PRO A 347 -15.57 -9.88 -0.87
N LEU A 348 -14.50 -10.68 -0.93
CA LEU A 348 -14.02 -11.41 0.24
C LEU A 348 -13.43 -10.40 1.23
N TYR A 349 -14.12 -10.16 2.33
CA TYR A 349 -13.75 -9.14 3.31
C TYR A 349 -13.12 -9.78 4.54
N PHE A 350 -11.92 -9.33 4.89
CA PHE A 350 -11.19 -9.77 6.08
C PHE A 350 -10.71 -8.58 6.89
N SER A 351 -11.02 -8.60 8.19
CA SER A 351 -10.55 -7.59 9.15
C SER A 351 -9.32 -8.14 9.87
N MET A 352 -8.13 -7.66 9.51
CA MET A 352 -6.86 -8.20 10.01
C MET A 352 -6.69 -8.27 11.54
N PRO A 353 -7.30 -7.39 12.36
CA PRO A 353 -7.22 -7.50 13.82
C PRO A 353 -7.90 -8.75 14.40
N VAL A 354 -8.78 -9.41 13.64
CA VAL A 354 -9.58 -10.55 14.12
C VAL A 354 -9.45 -11.81 13.25
N THR A 355 -8.94 -11.69 12.02
CA THR A 355 -8.70 -12.84 11.13
C THR A 355 -7.60 -13.75 11.68
N ASN A 356 -7.92 -15.03 11.82
CA ASN A 356 -6.99 -16.11 12.17
C ASN A 356 -6.57 -16.88 10.92
N VAL A 357 -5.50 -17.68 11.04
CA VAL A 357 -5.08 -18.57 9.94
C VAL A 357 -6.16 -19.60 9.65
N GLU A 358 -6.81 -20.12 10.68
CA GLU A 358 -7.86 -21.15 10.61
C GLU A 358 -9.12 -20.63 9.89
N ASP A 359 -9.32 -19.31 9.85
CA ASP A 359 -10.39 -18.68 9.07
C ASP A 359 -10.11 -18.71 7.56
N LEU A 360 -8.85 -18.94 7.17
CA LEU A 360 -8.38 -18.95 5.79
C LEU A 360 -8.15 -20.38 5.28
N CYS A 361 -7.45 -21.20 6.07
CA CYS A 361 -7.13 -22.57 5.71
C CYS A 361 -6.82 -23.45 6.95
N ALA A 362 -6.98 -24.76 6.81
CA ALA A 362 -6.57 -25.74 7.82
C ALA A 362 -5.92 -26.97 7.17
N PRO A 363 -4.79 -27.47 7.70
CA PRO A 363 -4.19 -28.71 7.21
C PRO A 363 -5.04 -29.92 7.61
N ILE A 364 -5.21 -30.87 6.69
CA ILE A 364 -5.93 -32.12 6.89
C ILE A 364 -5.11 -33.31 6.34
N PRO A 365 -5.04 -34.44 7.06
CA PRO A 365 -4.48 -35.67 6.51
C PRO A 365 -5.31 -36.18 5.33
N THR A 366 -4.64 -36.62 4.28
CA THR A 366 -5.26 -37.25 3.11
C THR A 366 -5.14 -38.77 3.16
N THR A 367 -5.91 -39.47 2.34
CA THR A 367 -5.93 -40.94 2.29
C THR A 367 -4.64 -41.55 1.76
N ASP A 368 -3.83 -40.82 1.01
CA ASP A 368 -2.52 -41.22 0.51
C ASP A 368 -1.38 -41.00 1.54
N GLY A 369 -1.72 -40.57 2.77
CA GLY A 369 -0.71 -40.32 3.81
C GLY A 369 0.13 -39.09 3.50
N SER A 370 -0.49 -38.02 2.98
CA SER A 370 0.07 -36.68 2.91
C SER A 370 -0.80 -35.68 3.70
N LEU A 371 -0.38 -34.42 3.77
CA LEU A 371 -1.19 -33.32 4.29
C LEU A 371 -1.66 -32.46 3.12
N ASP A 372 -2.94 -32.13 3.11
CA ASP A 372 -3.48 -31.11 2.21
C ASP A 372 -4.03 -29.93 3.01
N ASN A 373 -4.06 -28.75 2.40
CA ASN A 373 -4.65 -27.57 3.01
C ASN A 373 -6.10 -27.41 2.53
N LEU A 374 -7.04 -27.59 3.47
CA LEU A 374 -8.44 -27.25 3.28
C LEU A 374 -8.56 -25.73 3.29
N LEU A 375 -8.89 -25.14 2.14
CA LEU A 375 -9.16 -23.70 2.05
C LEU A 375 -10.58 -23.39 2.51
N ALA A 376 -10.79 -22.20 3.08
CA ALA A 376 -12.13 -21.71 3.36
C ALA A 376 -12.95 -21.65 2.06
N GLY A 377 -14.22 -22.06 2.14
CA GLY A 377 -15.07 -22.24 0.95
C GLY A 377 -15.22 -20.99 0.07
N SER A 378 -15.06 -19.80 0.65
CA SER A 378 -15.09 -18.52 -0.07
C SER A 378 -13.94 -18.32 -1.06
N PHE A 379 -12.82 -19.03 -0.89
CA PHE A 379 -11.70 -19.04 -1.84
C PHE A 379 -11.90 -20.02 -3.00
N LEU A 380 -12.88 -20.91 -2.91
CA LEU A 380 -13.14 -21.96 -3.89
C LEU A 380 -14.10 -21.51 -5.01
N GLY A 381 -14.12 -22.29 -6.09
CA GLY A 381 -15.05 -22.12 -7.21
C GLY A 381 -14.55 -21.20 -8.32
N PRO A 382 -15.17 -21.27 -9.52
CA PRO A 382 -14.68 -20.57 -10.72
C PRO A 382 -15.10 -19.11 -10.78
N GLU A 383 -15.83 -18.60 -9.79
CA GLU A 383 -16.37 -17.24 -9.85
C GLU A 383 -15.28 -16.19 -9.66
N PRO A 384 -15.38 -14.99 -10.28
CA PRO A 384 -14.42 -13.93 -10.10
C PRO A 384 -14.49 -13.39 -8.66
N LYS A 385 -13.33 -13.21 -8.04
CA LYS A 385 -13.21 -12.79 -6.64
C LYS A 385 -12.31 -11.57 -6.54
N ALA A 386 -12.52 -10.75 -5.51
CA ALA A 386 -11.55 -9.78 -5.07
C ALA A 386 -11.51 -9.79 -3.54
N ILE A 387 -10.32 -9.59 -2.98
CA ILE A 387 -10.12 -9.61 -1.53
C ILE A 387 -9.91 -8.19 -1.03
N VAL A 388 -10.61 -7.83 0.05
CA VAL A 388 -10.44 -6.57 0.78
C VAL A 388 -9.88 -6.89 2.16
N TRP A 389 -8.65 -6.46 2.39
CA TRP A 389 -7.95 -6.58 3.66
C TRP A 389 -8.09 -5.27 4.43
N ASP A 390 -9.02 -5.19 5.38
CA ASP A 390 -9.19 -4.00 6.21
C ASP A 390 -8.25 -4.02 7.43
N GLU A 391 -7.82 -2.82 7.81
CA GLU A 391 -6.76 -2.58 8.80
C GLU A 391 -5.51 -3.44 8.53
N TYR A 392 -5.04 -3.47 7.27
CA TYR A 392 -3.95 -4.31 6.80
C TYR A 392 -2.69 -4.31 7.69
N ASN A 393 -2.34 -3.15 8.24
CA ASN A 393 -1.20 -2.98 9.14
C ASN A 393 -1.51 -3.29 10.61
N ARG A 394 -2.61 -3.98 10.92
CA ARG A 394 -2.94 -4.45 12.27
C ARG A 394 -3.31 -5.95 12.24
N PRO A 395 -2.37 -6.84 11.85
CA PRO A 395 -2.60 -8.26 11.94
C PRO A 395 -2.76 -8.70 13.40
N LYS A 396 -3.66 -9.66 13.65
CA LYS A 396 -3.83 -10.30 14.96
C LYS A 396 -2.53 -10.90 15.49
N ASP A 397 -1.82 -11.64 14.63
CA ASP A 397 -0.56 -12.30 14.95
C ASP A 397 0.35 -12.42 13.70
N LYS A 398 1.56 -12.94 13.90
CA LYS A 398 2.55 -13.11 12.84
C LYS A 398 2.16 -14.17 11.81
N ALA A 399 1.42 -15.21 12.20
CA ALA A 399 1.05 -16.30 11.31
C ALA A 399 -0.05 -15.88 10.33
N ALA A 400 -1.06 -15.15 10.80
CA ALA A 400 -2.08 -14.53 9.96
C ALA A 400 -1.46 -13.52 8.99
N PHE A 401 -0.49 -12.71 9.45
CA PHE A 401 0.23 -11.79 8.59
C PHE A 401 1.08 -12.51 7.53
N ALA A 402 1.70 -13.62 7.89
CA ALA A 402 2.47 -14.45 6.98
C ALA A 402 1.62 -15.04 5.83
N LYS A 403 0.45 -15.63 6.14
CA LYS A 403 -0.48 -16.12 5.10
C LYS A 403 -1.00 -14.99 4.21
N LEU A 404 -1.23 -13.80 4.78
CA LEU A 404 -1.57 -12.60 4.01
C LEU A 404 -0.44 -12.21 3.03
N MET A 405 0.82 -12.31 3.45
CA MET A 405 1.97 -12.03 2.57
C MET A 405 2.01 -13.00 1.39
N GLU A 406 1.68 -14.27 1.61
CA GLU A 406 1.55 -15.25 0.52
C GLU A 406 0.48 -14.82 -0.50
N ILE A 407 -0.73 -14.49 -0.04
CA ILE A 407 -1.83 -14.11 -0.93
C ILE A 407 -1.46 -12.85 -1.72
N THR A 408 -0.95 -11.81 -1.05
CA THR A 408 -0.60 -10.52 -1.67
C THR A 408 0.52 -10.63 -2.70
N GLN A 409 1.46 -11.56 -2.52
CA GLN A 409 2.61 -11.74 -3.42
C GLN A 409 2.33 -12.77 -4.53
N GLU A 410 1.86 -13.95 -4.16
CA GLU A 410 1.79 -15.12 -5.04
C GLU A 410 0.39 -15.40 -5.59
N TRP A 411 -0.63 -14.69 -5.09
CA TRP A 411 -2.03 -14.93 -5.42
C TRP A 411 -2.45 -16.38 -5.11
N SER A 412 -1.82 -16.97 -4.11
CA SER A 412 -2.08 -18.29 -3.56
C SER A 412 -2.38 -18.21 -2.07
N LEU A 413 -3.06 -19.24 -1.57
CA LEU A 413 -3.25 -19.46 -0.14
C LEU A 413 -2.83 -20.89 0.16
N ALA A 414 -1.90 -21.04 1.10
CA ALA A 414 -1.39 -22.32 1.55
C ALA A 414 -0.87 -23.17 0.37
N GLY A 415 -0.19 -22.51 -0.58
CA GLY A 415 0.42 -23.03 -1.80
C GLY A 415 -0.55 -23.36 -2.94
N ARG A 416 -1.86 -23.12 -2.77
CA ARG A 416 -2.87 -23.29 -3.83
C ARG A 416 -3.24 -21.94 -4.43
N ARG A 417 -3.15 -21.81 -5.76
CA ARG A 417 -3.59 -20.57 -6.44
C ARG A 417 -5.07 -20.33 -6.19
N VAL A 418 -5.42 -19.09 -5.84
CA VAL A 418 -6.82 -18.68 -5.71
C VAL A 418 -7.39 -18.45 -7.10
N GLU A 419 -8.27 -19.36 -7.53
CA GLU A 419 -8.88 -19.30 -8.86
C GLU A 419 -9.69 -18.02 -9.05
N ASN A 420 -9.49 -17.38 -10.21
CA ASN A 420 -10.20 -16.17 -10.65
C ASN A 420 -10.15 -15.00 -9.66
N LEU A 421 -9.08 -14.92 -8.85
CA LEU A 421 -8.78 -13.74 -8.04
C LEU A 421 -8.37 -12.56 -8.94
N ARG A 422 -9.22 -11.54 -9.01
CA ARG A 422 -9.15 -10.36 -9.88
C ARG A 422 -8.44 -9.18 -9.25
N ALA A 423 -8.46 -9.03 -7.92
CA ALA A 423 -7.79 -7.92 -7.24
C ALA A 423 -7.56 -8.24 -5.76
N GLN A 424 -6.58 -7.56 -5.18
CA GLN A 424 -6.36 -7.53 -3.74
C GLN A 424 -6.22 -6.09 -3.30
N ILE A 425 -7.03 -5.67 -2.33
CA ILE A 425 -7.11 -4.28 -1.90
C ILE A 425 -6.87 -4.23 -0.40
N ALA A 426 -5.69 -3.76 -0.01
CA ALA A 426 -5.33 -3.49 1.38
C ALA A 426 -5.75 -2.08 1.76
N VAL A 427 -6.52 -1.94 2.83
CA VAL A 427 -6.93 -0.66 3.40
C VAL A 427 -6.25 -0.52 4.75
N GLN A 428 -5.60 0.62 4.99
CA GLN A 428 -4.93 0.87 6.26
C GLN A 428 -5.04 2.32 6.73
N ASN A 429 -4.78 2.51 8.02
CA ASN A 429 -4.63 3.82 8.62
C ASN A 429 -3.14 4.23 8.64
N PRO A 430 -2.83 5.53 8.55
CA PRO A 430 -1.46 6.01 8.73
C PRO A 430 -0.96 5.71 10.15
N PRO A 431 0.37 5.66 10.39
CA PRO A 431 0.92 5.40 11.72
C PRO A 431 0.63 6.50 12.75
N TYR A 432 0.31 7.71 12.27
CA TYR A 432 -0.07 8.84 13.11
C TYR A 432 -1.36 9.49 12.59
N HIS A 433 -2.21 9.93 13.52
CA HIS A 433 -3.40 10.72 13.23
C HIS A 433 -3.65 11.68 14.40
N LEU A 434 -3.87 12.97 14.14
CA LEU A 434 -4.07 14.00 15.19
C LEU A 434 -2.92 14.04 16.22
N GLY A 435 -1.67 13.92 15.76
CA GLY A 435 -0.49 13.88 16.64
C GLY A 435 -0.37 12.61 17.50
N ARG A 436 -1.31 11.66 17.37
CA ARG A 436 -1.33 10.41 18.14
C ARG A 436 -0.84 9.24 17.32
N LYS A 437 0.01 8.42 17.93
CA LYS A 437 0.49 7.17 17.34
C LYS A 437 -0.64 6.14 17.35
N LEU A 438 -0.97 5.60 16.18
CA LEU A 438 -1.89 4.48 16.07
C LEU A 438 -1.14 3.16 16.29
N LEU A 439 -1.81 2.17 16.89
CA LEU A 439 -1.26 0.81 17.02
C LEU A 439 -1.28 0.14 15.66
N VAL A 440 -0.21 0.30 14.89
CA VAL A 440 -0.02 -0.31 13.58
C VAL A 440 1.39 -0.89 13.46
N ALA A 441 1.49 -2.00 12.73
CA ALA A 441 2.74 -2.61 12.33
C ALA A 441 3.46 -1.73 11.29
N ARG A 442 4.79 -1.73 11.38
CA ARG A 442 5.68 -1.09 10.41
C ARG A 442 5.98 -2.05 9.26
N ASN A 443 6.17 -1.50 8.06
CA ASN A 443 6.56 -2.26 6.89
C ASN A 443 7.93 -1.82 6.35
N ASN A 444 8.63 -2.74 5.70
CA ASN A 444 9.88 -2.45 4.98
C ASN A 444 9.63 -2.27 3.47
N ILE A 445 10.67 -1.90 2.71
CA ILE A 445 10.56 -1.67 1.26
C ILE A 445 10.15 -2.97 0.53
N ALA A 446 10.69 -4.13 0.94
CA ALA A 446 10.35 -5.42 0.35
C ALA A 446 8.84 -5.74 0.46
N GLN A 447 8.23 -5.44 1.61
CA GLN A 447 6.79 -5.57 1.83
C GLN A 447 5.99 -4.51 1.07
N ALA A 448 6.44 -3.25 1.09
CA ALA A 448 5.73 -2.15 0.45
C ALA A 448 5.70 -2.25 -1.08
N THR A 449 6.75 -2.83 -1.68
CA THR A 449 6.84 -3.07 -3.14
C THR A 449 6.01 -4.26 -3.62
N ARG A 450 5.20 -4.91 -2.77
CA ARG A 450 4.20 -5.92 -3.20
C ARG A 450 2.94 -5.28 -3.80
N PHE A 451 2.71 -4.00 -3.56
CA PHE A 451 1.56 -3.28 -4.09
C PHE A 451 1.93 -2.57 -5.40
N THR A 452 1.21 -2.90 -6.48
CA THR A 452 1.36 -2.25 -7.79
C THR A 452 1.01 -0.76 -7.72
N VAL A 453 0.01 -0.44 -6.90
CA VAL A 453 -0.41 0.95 -6.66
C VAL A 453 -0.55 1.14 -5.16
N SER A 454 0.06 2.20 -4.65
CA SER A 454 -0.16 2.67 -3.29
C SER A 454 -0.76 4.08 -3.33
N LEU A 455 -1.93 4.31 -2.75
CA LEU A 455 -2.61 5.60 -2.74
C LEU A 455 -2.67 6.15 -1.30
N THR A 456 -2.33 7.42 -1.15
CA THR A 456 -2.67 8.17 0.05
C THR A 456 -4.03 8.82 -0.20
N VAL A 457 -5.02 8.46 0.60
CA VAL A 457 -6.42 8.89 0.46
C VAL A 457 -6.66 10.02 1.45
N GLU A 458 -7.02 11.18 0.92
CA GLU A 458 -7.48 12.32 1.69
C GLU A 458 -8.99 12.25 1.91
N PRO A 459 -9.54 12.89 2.96
CA PRO A 459 -10.99 12.91 3.18
C PRO A 459 -11.80 13.45 2.00
N GLY A 460 -11.21 14.34 1.18
CA GLY A 460 -11.84 14.90 -0.02
C GLY A 460 -11.89 13.94 -1.22
N ASP A 461 -11.08 12.88 -1.22
CA ASP A 461 -11.08 11.87 -2.29
C ASP A 461 -12.27 10.92 -2.21
N ILE A 462 -13.03 10.96 -1.11
CA ILE A 462 -14.20 10.11 -0.86
C ILE A 462 -15.47 10.98 -0.96
N PRO A 463 -16.45 10.62 -1.82
CA PRO A 463 -17.72 11.33 -1.95
C PRO A 463 -18.69 11.00 -0.79
N ALA A 464 -18.20 11.10 0.45
CA ALA A 464 -18.94 10.75 1.65
C ALA A 464 -20.04 11.77 1.98
N ASN A 465 -19.89 13.02 1.54
CA ASN A 465 -20.87 14.07 1.78
C ASN A 465 -22.15 13.81 0.99
N GLU A 466 -22.02 13.53 -0.31
CA GLU A 466 -23.13 13.22 -1.21
C GLU A 466 -23.90 11.99 -0.70
N TRP A 467 -23.17 10.98 -0.22
CA TRP A 467 -23.77 9.79 0.38
C TRP A 467 -24.56 10.10 1.66
N LEU A 468 -24.01 10.92 2.56
CA LEU A 468 -24.70 11.33 3.79
C LEU A 468 -25.99 12.09 3.48
N ILE A 469 -25.96 13.02 2.51
CA ILE A 469 -27.12 13.78 2.06
C ILE A 469 -28.17 12.85 1.45
N ALA A 470 -27.78 11.98 0.52
CA ALA A 470 -28.69 11.03 -0.12
C ALA A 470 -29.38 10.10 0.90
N LYS A 471 -28.68 9.72 1.98
CA LYS A 471 -29.19 8.78 2.98
C LYS A 471 -30.02 9.44 4.10
N TYR A 472 -29.65 10.64 4.54
CA TYR A 472 -30.23 11.28 5.72
C TYR A 472 -30.93 12.63 5.44
N GLY A 473 -30.91 13.11 4.20
CA GLY A 473 -31.62 14.29 3.73
C GLY A 473 -31.16 15.58 4.43
N ALA A 474 -32.13 16.47 4.69
CA ALA A 474 -31.89 17.82 5.23
C ALA A 474 -31.06 17.84 6.53
N VAL A 475 -31.22 16.85 7.40
CA VAL A 475 -30.43 16.77 8.65
C VAL A 475 -28.94 16.58 8.34
N ALA A 476 -28.59 15.77 7.34
CA ALA A 476 -27.21 15.62 6.91
C ALA A 476 -26.67 16.92 6.31
N GLU A 477 -27.46 17.63 5.51
CA GLU A 477 -27.06 18.93 4.95
C GLU A 477 -26.71 19.91 6.08
N THR A 478 -27.56 20.04 7.09
CA THR A 478 -27.32 20.91 8.26
C THR A 478 -26.03 20.54 9.00
N VAL A 479 -25.81 19.25 9.26
CA VAL A 479 -24.62 18.75 9.96
C VAL A 479 -23.35 18.94 9.12
N LEU A 480 -23.44 18.78 7.79
CA LEU A 480 -22.33 18.99 6.87
C LEU A 480 -21.97 20.46 6.70
N GLU A 481 -22.96 21.35 6.65
CA GLU A 481 -22.71 22.79 6.65
C GLU A 481 -22.01 23.22 7.92
N TRP A 482 -22.45 22.74 9.09
CA TRP A 482 -21.76 22.96 10.36
C TRP A 482 -20.31 22.49 10.30
N TRP A 483 -20.08 21.26 9.86
CA TRP A 483 -18.73 20.69 9.73
C TRP A 483 -17.83 21.50 8.79
N LYS A 484 -18.41 22.12 7.76
CA LYS A 484 -17.66 22.89 6.76
C LYS A 484 -17.39 24.34 7.20
N HIS A 485 -18.33 24.97 7.89
CA HIS A 485 -18.33 26.42 8.10
C HIS A 485 -18.11 26.85 9.55
N ASP A 486 -18.33 25.97 10.53
CA ASP A 486 -18.32 26.31 11.96
C ASP A 486 -17.25 25.54 12.75
N ILE A 487 -16.46 24.71 12.07
CA ILE A 487 -15.33 23.97 12.67
C ILE A 487 -14.06 24.28 11.87
N ASP A 488 -12.97 24.49 12.58
CA ASP A 488 -11.62 24.65 12.04
C ASP A 488 -11.05 23.34 11.47
N GLU A 489 -9.84 23.39 10.92
CA GLU A 489 -9.20 22.22 10.31
C GLU A 489 -8.89 21.11 11.33
N ASP A 490 -8.45 21.48 12.53
CA ASP A 490 -8.16 20.54 13.62
C ASP A 490 -9.44 19.86 14.11
N GLY A 491 -10.51 20.62 14.35
CA GLY A 491 -11.81 20.09 14.72
C GLY A 491 -12.43 19.22 13.62
N ARG A 492 -12.25 19.56 12.34
CA ARG A 492 -12.67 18.67 11.23
C ARG A 492 -11.91 17.35 11.21
N ALA A 493 -10.65 17.34 11.64
CA ALA A 493 -9.87 16.11 11.75
C ALA A 493 -10.36 15.23 12.92
N TRP A 494 -10.90 15.82 13.99
CA TRP A 494 -11.61 15.09 15.07
C TRP A 494 -12.98 14.56 14.65
N ILE A 495 -13.74 15.36 13.90
CA ILE A 495 -15.08 15.02 13.45
C ILE A 495 -15.01 14.32 12.09
N THR A 496 -14.70 13.03 12.11
CA THR A 496 -14.67 12.17 10.92
C THR A 496 -16.06 12.02 10.28
N LYS A 497 -16.14 11.52 9.03
CA LYS A 497 -17.42 11.23 8.38
C LYS A 497 -18.26 10.20 9.15
N ARG A 498 -17.61 9.23 9.79
CA ARG A 498 -18.25 8.31 10.75
C ARG A 498 -18.85 9.06 11.96
N THR A 499 -18.16 10.07 12.48
CA THR A 499 -18.64 10.92 13.57
C THR A 499 -19.87 11.72 13.11
N LEU A 500 -19.84 12.32 11.92
CA LEU A 500 -21.00 13.03 11.34
C LEU A 500 -22.23 12.12 11.23
N GLU A 501 -22.06 10.91 10.68
CA GLU A 501 -23.14 9.93 10.60
C GLU A 501 -23.72 9.61 11.99
N ARG A 502 -22.85 9.48 13.00
CA ARG A 502 -23.28 9.22 14.38
C ARG A 502 -24.05 10.39 14.97
N LEU A 503 -23.60 11.63 14.76
CA LEU A 503 -24.31 12.85 15.20
C LEU A 503 -25.71 12.94 14.58
N ILE A 504 -25.82 12.67 13.28
CA ILE A 504 -27.11 12.60 12.57
C ILE A 504 -28.04 11.56 13.22
N LYS A 505 -27.54 10.35 13.45
CA LYS A 505 -28.31 9.25 14.07
C LYS A 505 -28.76 9.58 15.49
N LEU A 506 -27.91 10.22 16.29
CA LEU A 506 -28.25 10.63 17.66
C LEU A 506 -29.33 11.71 17.66
N HIS A 507 -29.21 12.72 16.78
CA HIS A 507 -30.23 13.75 16.62
C HIS A 507 -31.60 13.15 16.25
N GLN A 508 -31.64 12.24 15.26
CA GLN A 508 -32.87 11.55 14.85
C GLN A 508 -33.51 10.71 15.96
N ARG A 509 -32.74 10.34 16.98
CA ARG A 509 -33.21 9.58 18.16
C ARG A 509 -33.44 10.47 19.38
N GLY A 510 -33.24 11.79 19.28
CA GLY A 510 -33.39 12.72 20.40
C GLY A 510 -32.34 12.54 21.51
N LEU A 511 -31.17 11.98 21.19
CA LEU A 511 -30.10 11.72 22.15
C LEU A 511 -29.05 12.86 22.15
N PRO A 512 -28.34 13.09 23.27
CA PRO A 512 -27.29 14.10 23.34
C PRO A 512 -26.17 13.86 22.31
N LEU A 513 -25.83 14.92 21.55
CA LEU A 513 -24.86 14.83 20.45
C LEU A 513 -23.42 14.63 20.92
N GLU A 514 -23.07 15.05 22.13
CA GLU A 514 -21.74 14.88 22.72
C GLU A 514 -21.32 13.40 22.77
N MET A 515 -22.26 12.49 23.06
CA MET A 515 -22.07 11.03 23.00
C MET A 515 -21.65 10.54 21.60
N GLY A 516 -21.88 11.36 20.57
CA GLY A 516 -21.49 11.10 19.21
C GLY A 516 -20.02 11.33 18.92
N THR A 517 -19.34 12.15 19.72
CA THR A 517 -17.93 12.51 19.52
C THR A 517 -16.99 11.42 20.03
N VAL A 518 -15.67 11.56 19.78
CA VAL A 518 -14.70 10.53 20.20
C VAL A 518 -14.48 10.65 21.71
N TYR A 519 -14.79 9.60 22.47
CA TYR A 519 -14.47 9.53 23.90
C TYR A 519 -12.96 9.30 24.10
N LEU A 520 -12.33 10.14 24.91
CA LEU A 520 -10.88 10.15 25.15
C LEU A 520 -10.47 9.41 26.43
N GLY A 521 -11.43 9.07 27.29
CA GLY A 521 -11.18 8.58 28.65
C GLY A 521 -11.47 9.67 29.68
N ASP A 522 -11.61 9.26 30.94
CA ASP A 522 -11.76 10.15 32.10
C ASP A 522 -12.89 11.20 32.00
N GLY A 523 -13.97 10.87 31.30
CA GLY A 523 -15.10 11.78 31.09
C GLY A 523 -14.91 12.80 29.97
N GLU A 524 -13.74 12.81 29.32
CA GLU A 524 -13.44 13.76 28.24
C GLU A 524 -13.84 13.22 26.86
N TYR A 525 -14.38 14.12 26.05
CA TYR A 525 -14.72 13.89 24.66
C TYR A 525 -13.81 14.72 23.74
N ALA A 526 -13.88 14.47 22.43
CA ALA A 526 -13.12 15.23 21.44
C ALA A 526 -13.37 16.74 21.65
N PRO A 527 -12.32 17.58 21.64
CA PRO A 527 -12.41 18.99 22.03
C PRO A 527 -13.00 19.86 20.91
N VAL A 528 -14.22 19.56 20.50
CA VAL A 528 -14.95 20.26 19.43
C VAL A 528 -16.31 20.70 19.97
N SER A 529 -16.53 22.01 19.97
CA SER A 529 -17.80 22.60 20.41
C SER A 529 -18.95 22.20 19.49
N LEU A 530 -20.02 21.65 20.07
CA LEU A 530 -21.24 21.29 19.35
C LEU A 530 -22.33 22.37 19.39
N THR A 531 -22.07 23.52 20.01
CA THR A 531 -23.09 24.55 20.27
C THR A 531 -23.73 25.05 18.96
N ALA A 532 -22.92 25.43 17.98
CA ALA A 532 -23.41 25.89 16.67
C ALA A 532 -24.23 24.80 15.94
N LEU A 533 -23.87 23.53 16.10
CA LEU A 533 -24.63 22.42 15.52
C LEU A 533 -26.01 22.28 16.17
N LEU A 534 -26.07 22.36 17.51
CA LEU A 534 -27.31 22.27 18.27
C LEU A 534 -28.27 23.42 17.91
N ASP A 535 -27.75 24.63 17.74
CA ASP A 535 -28.54 25.80 17.34
C ASP A 535 -29.12 25.62 15.93
N ARG A 536 -28.30 25.18 14.97
CA ARG A 536 -28.73 24.88 13.59
C ARG A 536 -29.81 23.80 13.55
N LEU A 537 -29.61 22.69 14.27
CA LEU A 537 -30.56 21.57 14.31
C LEU A 537 -31.88 21.91 15.03
N SER A 538 -31.88 22.95 15.88
CA SER A 538 -33.08 23.44 16.57
C SER A 538 -33.89 24.45 15.74
N ASN A 539 -33.54 24.68 14.46
CA ASN A 539 -34.11 25.73 13.59
C ASN A 539 -34.11 27.12 14.24
N ARG A 540 -33.15 27.39 15.13
CA ARG A 540 -32.96 28.75 15.64
C ARG A 540 -32.26 29.56 14.55
N PRO A 541 -32.71 30.77 14.20
CA PRO A 541 -31.97 31.63 13.30
C PRO A 541 -30.58 31.87 13.89
N VAL A 542 -29.56 31.29 13.24
CA VAL A 542 -28.17 31.48 13.63
C VAL A 542 -27.75 32.85 13.13
N THR A 543 -27.72 33.82 14.03
CA THR A 543 -27.13 35.12 13.74
C THR A 543 -25.62 34.93 13.63
N GLY A 544 -25.07 34.82 12.43
CA GLY A 544 -23.62 34.76 12.21
C GLY A 544 -22.98 36.16 12.24
N LEU A 545 -21.64 36.20 12.16
CA LEU A 545 -20.90 37.47 12.17
C LEU A 545 -21.27 38.38 10.99
N ARG A 546 -21.61 37.79 9.84
CA ARG A 546 -22.04 38.55 8.66
C ARG A 546 -23.39 39.22 8.90
N GLU A 547 -24.33 38.52 9.51
CA GLU A 547 -25.65 39.03 9.86
C GLU A 547 -25.54 40.12 10.93
N LEU A 548 -24.69 39.92 11.95
CA LEU A 548 -24.36 40.97 12.93
C LEU A 548 -23.77 42.22 12.25
N ALA A 549 -22.88 42.04 11.29
CA ALA A 549 -22.24 43.16 10.60
C ALA A 549 -23.19 43.88 9.63
N GLN A 550 -24.17 43.19 9.06
CA GLN A 550 -25.18 43.77 8.16
C GLN A 550 -26.22 44.62 8.90
N ASP A 551 -26.54 44.27 10.15
CA ASP A 551 -27.52 44.99 10.98
C ASP A 551 -26.89 45.52 12.28
N VAL A 552 -25.66 46.03 12.18
CA VAL A 552 -24.84 46.44 13.33
C VAL A 552 -25.54 47.52 14.17
N ASP A 553 -26.28 48.43 13.55
CA ASP A 553 -26.97 49.52 14.25
C ASP A 553 -28.14 49.01 15.12
N ALA A 554 -28.91 48.02 14.64
CA ALA A 554 -29.97 47.41 15.43
C ALA A 554 -29.39 46.59 16.59
N TRP A 555 -28.28 45.90 16.37
CA TRP A 555 -27.58 45.16 17.43
C TRP A 555 -26.97 46.08 18.48
N GLU A 556 -26.40 47.23 18.10
CA GLU A 556 -25.96 48.23 19.08
C GLU A 556 -27.12 48.76 19.94
N ALA A 557 -28.28 49.04 19.34
CA ALA A 557 -29.45 49.51 20.07
C ALA A 557 -29.93 48.46 21.09
N ARG A 558 -29.94 47.18 20.70
CA ARG A 558 -30.26 46.06 21.59
C ARG A 558 -29.26 45.92 22.73
N LEU A 559 -27.96 45.95 22.41
CA LEU A 559 -26.90 45.85 23.42
C LEU A 559 -26.88 47.04 24.39
N ARG A 560 -27.15 48.27 23.93
CA ARG A 560 -27.30 49.43 24.82
C ARG A 560 -28.50 49.27 25.76
N THR A 561 -29.63 48.81 25.23
CA THR A 561 -30.83 48.54 26.04
C THR A 561 -30.55 47.44 27.08
N ALA A 562 -29.85 46.38 26.68
CA ALA A 562 -29.45 45.30 27.57
C ALA A 562 -28.45 45.75 28.65
N ALA A 563 -27.48 46.59 28.30
CA ALA A 563 -26.50 47.15 29.23
C ALA A 563 -27.14 48.04 30.30
N HIS A 564 -28.27 48.69 30.00
CA HIS A 564 -29.07 49.42 31.00
C HIS A 564 -29.84 48.49 31.96
N ALA A 565 -30.17 47.27 31.53
CA ALA A 565 -30.93 46.30 32.31
C ALA A 565 -30.05 45.39 33.19
N SER A 566 -28.82 45.08 32.75
CA SER A 566 -27.90 44.20 33.48
C SER A 566 -26.44 44.52 33.17
N SER A 567 -25.61 44.63 34.21
CA SER A 567 -24.15 44.78 34.08
C SER A 567 -23.40 43.46 33.95
N GLU A 568 -24.06 42.32 34.18
CA GLU A 568 -23.44 40.99 34.20
C GLU A 568 -23.53 40.26 32.86
N GLY A 569 -24.42 40.70 31.96
CA GLY A 569 -24.76 40.03 30.70
C GLY A 569 -26.26 39.87 30.52
N SER A 570 -26.65 39.55 29.29
CA SER A 570 -28.02 39.31 28.81
C SER A 570 -27.96 38.32 27.65
N ASN A 571 -29.10 37.75 27.26
CA ASN A 571 -29.19 36.86 26.09
C ASN A 571 -28.62 37.51 24.82
N ASP A 572 -28.78 38.83 24.65
CA ASP A 572 -28.30 39.56 23.48
C ASP A 572 -26.78 39.76 23.51
N SER A 573 -26.20 40.06 24.68
CA SER A 573 -24.74 40.17 24.83
C SER A 573 -24.04 38.82 24.76
N ASP A 574 -24.68 37.76 25.25
CA ASP A 574 -24.15 36.39 25.23
C ASP A 574 -24.15 35.84 23.80
N LEU A 575 -25.22 36.11 23.03
CA LEU A 575 -25.29 35.74 21.61
C LEU A 575 -24.21 36.45 20.80
N VAL A 576 -24.05 37.78 20.95
CA VAL A 576 -23.00 38.53 20.26
C VAL A 576 -21.62 38.04 20.69
N HIS A 577 -21.43 37.75 21.98
CA HIS A 577 -20.18 37.19 22.48
C HIS A 577 -19.84 35.85 21.83
N GLN A 578 -20.81 34.93 21.78
CA GLN A 578 -20.64 33.60 21.20
C GLN A 578 -20.32 33.67 19.70
N VAL A 579 -20.96 34.57 18.97
CA VAL A 579 -20.72 34.75 17.53
C VAL A 579 -19.32 35.31 17.27
N LEU A 580 -18.85 36.25 18.10
CA LEU A 580 -17.50 36.80 18.01
C LEU A 580 -16.42 35.81 18.46
N ALA A 581 -16.69 35.01 19.49
CA ALA A 581 -15.75 34.02 20.02
C ALA A 581 -15.52 32.85 19.04
N ASN A 582 -16.53 32.48 18.26
CA ASN A 582 -16.47 31.37 17.30
C ASN A 582 -16.14 31.81 15.86
N ALA A 583 -15.98 33.10 15.59
CA ALA A 583 -15.68 33.60 14.25
C ALA A 583 -14.20 33.45 13.90
N GLU A 584 -13.92 33.08 12.64
CA GLU A 584 -12.57 32.94 12.12
C GLU A 584 -11.82 34.28 12.09
N LEU A 585 -10.50 34.27 12.29
CA LEU A 585 -9.68 35.50 12.29
C LEU A 585 -9.81 36.31 10.99
N THR A 586 -9.98 35.62 9.85
CA THR A 586 -10.19 36.25 8.54
C THR A 586 -11.53 36.98 8.46
N GLN A 587 -12.59 36.40 9.02
CA GLN A 587 -13.93 37.01 9.07
C GLN A 587 -13.95 38.19 10.05
N LEU A 588 -13.29 38.04 11.21
CA LEU A 588 -13.12 39.10 12.20
C LEU A 588 -12.37 40.31 11.61
N LYS A 589 -11.30 40.07 10.84
CA LYS A 589 -10.58 41.13 10.10
C LYS A 589 -11.45 41.79 9.02
N GLN A 590 -12.23 41.00 8.28
CA GLN A 590 -13.12 41.50 7.24
C GLN A 590 -14.21 42.42 7.81
N HIS A 591 -14.68 42.15 9.02
CA HIS A 591 -15.75 42.90 9.70
C HIS A 591 -15.23 43.73 10.89
N GLN A 592 -13.94 44.09 10.92
CA GLN A 592 -13.27 44.69 12.09
C GLN A 592 -14.00 45.91 12.66
N ALA A 593 -14.54 46.80 11.81
CA ALA A 593 -15.27 47.97 12.25
C ALA A 593 -16.57 47.63 12.99
N ALA A 594 -17.33 46.64 12.51
CA ALA A 594 -18.56 46.16 13.17
C ALA A 594 -18.23 45.41 14.45
N VAL A 595 -17.17 44.61 14.45
CA VAL A 595 -16.67 43.90 15.64
C VAL A 595 -16.30 44.91 16.75
N ALA A 596 -15.51 45.94 16.45
CA ALA A 596 -15.10 46.94 17.44
C ALA A 596 -16.30 47.66 18.06
N ARG A 597 -17.30 48.01 17.25
CA ARG A 597 -18.56 48.63 17.66
C ARG A 597 -19.37 47.76 18.63
N LEU A 598 -19.55 46.48 18.30
CA LEU A 598 -20.31 45.55 19.14
C LEU A 598 -19.56 45.18 20.42
N VAL A 599 -18.24 44.95 20.34
CA VAL A 599 -17.39 44.62 21.49
C VAL A 599 -17.38 45.74 22.52
N ALA A 600 -17.39 47.00 22.10
CA ALA A 600 -17.44 48.15 23.00
C ALA A 600 -18.64 48.11 23.96
N LEU A 601 -19.74 47.47 23.55
CA LEU A 601 -20.99 47.37 24.30
C LEU A 601 -21.11 46.05 25.10
N LEU A 602 -20.13 45.15 25.03
CA LEU A 602 -20.13 43.90 25.79
C LEU A 602 -19.62 44.12 27.24
N PRO A 603 -20.17 43.38 28.23
CA PRO A 603 -19.68 43.39 29.60
C PRO A 603 -18.17 43.10 29.69
N PRO A 604 -17.42 43.74 30.61
CA PRO A 604 -15.99 43.51 30.79
C PRO A 604 -15.61 42.03 30.98
N LYS A 605 -16.48 41.26 31.66
CA LYS A 605 -16.29 39.82 31.92
C LYS A 605 -16.32 38.97 30.64
N LEU A 606 -17.10 39.35 29.63
CA LEU A 606 -17.15 38.65 28.34
C LEU A 606 -16.03 39.10 27.40
N ARG A 607 -15.55 40.35 27.54
CA ARG A 607 -14.40 40.83 26.77
C ARG A 607 -13.09 40.18 27.16
N SER A 608 -12.90 39.88 28.46
CA SER A 608 -11.65 39.32 28.95
C SER A 608 -11.38 37.90 28.43
N THR A 609 -12.41 37.14 28.04
CA THR A 609 -12.25 35.77 27.53
C THR A 609 -11.56 35.72 26.17
N TYR A 610 -11.64 36.77 25.35
CA TYR A 610 -11.03 36.79 24.01
C TYR A 610 -9.49 36.75 24.00
N LEU A 611 -8.84 37.03 25.14
CA LEU A 611 -7.38 36.97 25.28
C LEU A 611 -6.89 35.66 25.91
N VAL A 612 -7.78 34.92 26.59
CA VAL A 612 -7.43 33.73 27.37
C VAL A 612 -7.45 32.51 26.45
N GLY A 613 -6.31 31.83 26.31
CA GLY A 613 -6.18 30.61 25.49
C GLY A 613 -6.12 30.84 23.96
N ALA A 614 -6.19 32.09 23.50
CA ALA A 614 -6.10 32.44 22.08
C ALA A 614 -4.66 32.40 21.54
N SER A 615 -4.50 32.11 20.25
CA SER A 615 -3.20 32.15 19.55
C SER A 615 -2.64 33.58 19.49
N SER A 616 -1.32 33.72 19.31
CA SER A 616 -0.64 35.03 19.31
C SER A 616 -1.17 36.00 18.23
N GLU A 617 -1.64 35.49 17.10
CA GLU A 617 -2.23 36.28 16.02
C GLU A 617 -3.64 36.77 16.36
N VAL A 618 -4.45 35.94 17.01
CA VAL A 618 -5.81 36.27 17.47
C VAL A 618 -5.74 37.26 18.65
N GLN A 619 -4.79 37.07 19.57
CA GLN A 619 -4.53 38.03 20.65
C GLN A 619 -4.16 39.41 20.12
N ARG A 620 -3.31 39.49 19.08
CA ARG A 620 -2.94 40.77 18.45
C ARG A 620 -4.15 41.49 17.86
N PHE A 621 -5.01 40.75 17.15
CA PHE A 621 -6.25 41.30 16.60
C PHE A 621 -7.16 41.86 17.72
N TRP A 622 -7.37 41.12 18.81
CA TRP A 622 -8.22 41.60 19.91
C TRP A 622 -7.61 42.80 20.64
N ILE A 623 -6.29 42.86 20.81
CA ILE A 623 -5.60 44.05 21.35
C ILE A 623 -5.84 45.27 20.46
N GLU A 624 -5.76 45.13 19.13
CA GLU A 624 -6.04 46.20 18.18
C GLU A 624 -7.52 46.63 18.24
N VAL A 625 -8.46 45.69 18.30
CA VAL A 625 -9.89 45.97 18.44
C VAL A 625 -10.19 46.69 19.76
N PHE A 626 -9.58 46.27 20.88
CA PHE A 626 -9.76 46.94 22.17
C PHE A 626 -9.17 48.34 22.20
N ALA A 627 -8.07 48.60 21.46
CA ALA A 627 -7.50 49.92 21.32
C ALA A 627 -8.41 50.90 20.55
N LEU A 628 -9.32 50.38 19.72
CA LEU A 628 -10.32 51.17 18.97
C LEU A 628 -11.57 51.51 19.80
N ILE A 629 -11.74 50.93 21.00
CA ILE A 629 -12.88 51.21 21.86
C ILE A 629 -12.71 52.61 22.48
N PRO A 630 -13.71 53.51 22.35
CA PRO A 630 -13.68 54.80 23.02
C PRO A 630 -13.50 54.62 24.53
N ARG A 631 -12.53 55.31 25.13
CA ARG A 631 -12.41 55.40 26.60
C ARG A 631 -13.57 56.27 27.10
N GLY A 632 -14.66 55.62 27.47
CA GLY A 632 -15.78 56.21 28.21
C GLY A 632 -15.42 56.42 29.67
#